data_AF-A0A0Q5FKL3-F1
#
_entry.id   AF-A0A0Q5FKL3-F1
#
_cell.length_a   1.000
_cell.length_b   1.000
_cell.length_c   1.000
_cell.angle_alpha   90.00
_cell.angle_beta   90.00
_cell.angle_gamma   90.00
#
_symmetry.space_group_name_H-M   'P 1'
#
loop_
_entity.id
_entity.type
_entity.pdbx_description
1 polymer ?
#
loop_
_entity_poly.entity_id
_entity_poly.type
_entity_poly.pdbx_seq_one_letter_code
_entity_poly.pdbx_strand_id
1 'polypeptide(L)'
;MLQNLTGWHALVILAIVVLIFGAAKLPALAKSVGQSMRILKSEVAEPAGDTADEPHAESRPVTTRNARAYVDAVGSDDPTRPVARTPE
;
A
#
# COMPACT_ATOMS: atom_id res chain seq x y z
N MET A 1 -15.07 -28.73 -24.55
CA MET A 1 -13.97 -29.48 -23.89
C MET A 1 -13.27 -28.65 -22.80
N LEU A 2 -13.97 -27.73 -22.12
CA LEU A 2 -13.37 -26.82 -21.11
C LEU A 2 -14.04 -26.94 -19.72
N GLN A 3 -15.05 -27.81 -19.58
CA GLN A 3 -15.85 -27.94 -18.36
C GLN A 3 -15.21 -28.78 -17.24
N ASN A 4 -13.97 -29.25 -17.41
CA ASN A 4 -13.28 -30.06 -16.40
C ASN A 4 -12.27 -29.29 -15.53
N LEU A 5 -12.18 -27.96 -15.69
CA LEU A 5 -11.51 -27.05 -14.75
C LEU A 5 -12.38 -26.88 -13.51
N THR A 6 -12.64 -28.00 -12.86
CA THR A 6 -13.32 -28.09 -11.57
C THR A 6 -12.55 -27.19 -10.62
N GLY A 7 -13.18 -26.11 -10.14
CA GLY A 7 -12.59 -25.16 -9.19
C GLY A 7 -11.97 -25.83 -7.95
N TRP A 8 -12.28 -27.11 -7.72
CA TRP A 8 -11.58 -27.99 -6.80
C TRP A 8 -10.07 -28.07 -7.03
N HIS A 9 -9.59 -28.16 -8.26
CA HIS A 9 -8.14 -28.20 -8.53
C HIS A 9 -7.45 -26.89 -8.14
N ALA A 10 -8.10 -25.75 -8.39
CA ALA A 10 -7.59 -24.45 -7.98
C ALA A 10 -7.48 -24.34 -6.45
N LEU A 11 -8.44 -24.87 -5.70
CA LEU A 11 -8.37 -24.95 -4.24
C LEU A 11 -7.22 -25.84 -3.75
N VAL A 12 -7.00 -26.99 -4.38
CA VAL A 12 -5.88 -27.90 -4.03
C VAL A 12 -4.53 -27.21 -4.29
N ILE A 13 -4.37 -26.55 -5.43
CA ILE A 13 -3.14 -25.81 -5.76
C ILE A 13 -2.93 -24.67 -4.76
N LEU A 14 -3.99 -23.91 -4.45
CA LEU A 14 -3.94 -22.85 -3.46
C LEU A 14 -3.51 -23.39 -2.08
N ALA A 15 -4.05 -24.54 -1.67
CA ALA A 15 -3.68 -25.19 -0.41
C ALA A 15 -2.19 -25.55 -0.38
N ILE A 16 -1.63 -26.10 -1.47
CA ILE A 16 -0.19 -26.41 -1.57
C ILE A 16 0.66 -25.13 -1.48
N VAL A 17 0.27 -24.07 -2.18
CA VAL A 17 0.98 -22.78 -2.14
C VAL A 17 0.93 -22.18 -0.72
N VAL A 18 -0.22 -22.22 -0.05
CA VAL A 18 -0.35 -21.78 1.36
C VAL A 18 0.55 -22.62 2.26
N LEU A 19 0.68 -23.93 2.02
CA LEU A 19 1.52 -24.81 2.82
C LEU A 19 3.00 -24.44 2.72
N ILE A 20 3.47 -24.07 1.52
CA ILE A 20 4.88 -23.74 1.24
C ILE A 20 5.21 -22.31 1.66
N PHE A 21 4.35 -21.35 1.31
CA PHE A 21 4.60 -19.92 1.51
C PHE A 21 4.06 -19.40 2.85
N GLY A 22 3.08 -20.08 3.44
CA GLY A 22 2.37 -19.65 4.64
C GLY A 22 1.22 -18.68 4.37
N ALA A 23 0.16 -18.77 5.19
CA ALA A 23 -1.06 -17.96 5.04
C ALA A 23 -0.84 -16.44 5.15
N ALA A 24 0.21 -16.00 5.88
CA ALA A 24 0.52 -14.58 6.04
C ALA A 24 1.28 -13.97 4.85
N LYS A 25 2.00 -14.77 4.05
CA LYS A 25 2.86 -14.26 2.96
C LYS A 25 2.10 -14.07 1.65
N LEU A 26 1.14 -14.93 1.35
CA LEU A 26 0.27 -14.79 0.17
C LEU A 26 -0.48 -13.44 0.10
N PRO A 27 -1.16 -12.96 1.15
CA PRO A 27 -1.87 -11.67 1.10
C PRO A 27 -0.91 -10.48 1.04
N ALA A 28 0.29 -10.59 1.64
CA ALA A 28 1.31 -9.56 1.55
C ALA A 28 1.83 -9.41 0.11
N LEU A 29 2.12 -10.53 -0.55
CA LEU A 29 2.55 -10.56 -1.96
C LEU A 29 1.44 -10.09 -2.91
N ALA A 30 0.19 -10.50 -2.67
CA ALA A 30 -0.95 -10.04 -3.45
C ALA A 30 -1.13 -8.52 -3.36
N LYS A 31 -0.95 -7.92 -2.18
CA LYS A 31 -1.00 -6.46 -2.00
C LYS A 31 0.11 -5.74 -2.75
N SER A 32 1.36 -6.22 -2.68
CA SER A 32 2.48 -5.56 -3.37
C SER A 32 2.35 -5.66 -4.90
N VAL A 33 1.97 -6.83 -5.42
CA VAL A 33 1.78 -7.05 -6.85
C VAL A 33 0.54 -6.29 -7.37
N GLY A 34 -0.55 -6.29 -6.61
CA GLY A 34 -1.76 -5.55 -6.96
C GLY A 34 -1.55 -4.04 -7.04
N GLN A 35 -0.70 -3.49 -6.16
CA GLN A 35 -0.35 -2.07 -6.19
C GLN A 35 0.47 -1.72 -7.45
N SER A 36 1.44 -2.56 -7.83
CA SER A 36 2.16 -2.39 -9.09
C SER A 36 1.24 -2.51 -10.30
N MET A 37 0.37 -3.53 -10.35
CA MET A 37 -0.59 -3.70 -11.45
C MET A 37 -1.57 -2.53 -11.58
N ARG A 38 -2.02 -1.94 -10.46
CA ARG A 38 -2.93 -0.78 -10.48
C ARG A 38 -2.26 0.43 -11.14
N ILE A 39 -1.02 0.71 -10.79
CA ILE A 39 -0.24 1.84 -11.35
C ILE A 39 -0.03 1.62 -12.86
N LEU A 40 0.41 0.41 -13.24
CA LEU A 40 0.59 0.05 -14.63
C LEU A 40 -0.73 0.18 -15.40
N LYS A 41 -1.83 -0.40 -14.88
CA LYS A 41 -3.17 -0.32 -15.47
C LYS A 41 -3.64 1.12 -15.64
N SER A 42 -3.40 2.01 -14.66
CA SER A 42 -3.80 3.42 -14.77
C SER A 42 -2.99 4.16 -15.85
N GLU A 43 -1.70 3.89 -15.97
CA GLU A 43 -0.85 4.54 -16.98
C GLU A 43 -1.13 4.02 -18.40
N VAL A 44 -1.41 2.72 -18.58
CA VAL A 44 -1.79 2.17 -19.89
C VAL A 44 -3.28 2.35 -20.24
N ALA A 45 -4.14 2.73 -19.30
CA ALA A 45 -5.56 2.97 -19.56
C ALA A 45 -5.85 4.39 -20.10
N GLU A 46 -4.93 5.35 -19.97
CA GLU A 46 -5.16 6.74 -20.42
C GLU A 46 -5.51 6.94 -21.92
N PRO A 47 -5.16 6.05 -22.87
CA PRO A 47 -5.68 6.16 -24.25
C PRO A 47 -6.93 5.32 -24.55
N ALA A 48 -7.46 4.53 -23.61
CA ALA A 48 -8.63 3.66 -23.81
C ALA A 48 -9.72 4.02 -22.80
N GLY A 49 -10.70 4.80 -23.26
CA GLY A 49 -11.75 5.41 -22.44
C GLY A 49 -12.42 4.52 -21.39
N ASP A 50 -12.72 5.18 -20.27
CA ASP A 50 -13.62 4.82 -19.18
C ASP A 50 -14.48 3.57 -19.37
N THR A 51 -14.32 2.58 -18.48
CA THR A 51 -15.34 2.11 -17.52
C THR A 51 -14.85 0.83 -16.82
N ALA A 52 -15.08 0.77 -15.50
CA ALA A 52 -14.98 -0.38 -14.58
C ALA A 52 -13.58 -0.76 -14.04
N ASP A 53 -13.28 -0.35 -12.81
CA ASP A 53 -13.45 -1.23 -11.63
C ASP A 53 -13.12 -0.44 -10.33
N GLU A 54 -14.15 -0.01 -9.60
CA GLU A 54 -14.01 0.36 -8.20
C GLU A 54 -14.53 -0.78 -7.33
N PRO A 55 -13.64 -1.43 -6.54
CA PRO A 55 -13.99 -1.87 -5.22
C PRO A 55 -13.32 -0.92 -4.22
N HIS A 56 -14.15 -0.02 -3.70
CA HIS A 56 -13.94 0.65 -2.44
C HIS A 56 -13.74 -0.41 -1.33
N ALA A 57 -12.48 -0.69 -0.98
CA ALA A 57 -12.14 -1.44 0.23
C ALA A 57 -11.42 -0.49 1.18
N GLU A 58 -12.22 0.17 2.00
CA GLU A 58 -11.91 0.79 3.28
C GLU A 58 -10.60 0.27 3.90
N SER A 59 -9.56 1.09 3.89
CA SER A 59 -8.40 0.97 4.78
C SER A 59 -7.78 2.36 4.96
N ARG A 60 -8.53 3.23 5.63
CA ARG A 60 -8.06 4.49 6.22
C ARG A 60 -7.05 4.20 7.37
N PRO A 61 -6.19 5.16 7.78
CA PRO A 61 -4.79 5.23 7.36
C PRO A 61 -3.81 5.11 8.55
N VAL A 62 -2.71 4.37 8.40
CA VAL A 62 -1.60 4.37 9.38
C VAL A 62 -0.36 5.02 8.75
N THR A 63 -0.47 6.29 8.37
CA THR A 63 0.75 7.11 8.11
C THR A 63 0.63 8.57 8.57
N THR A 64 -0.58 9.13 8.73
CA THR A 64 -0.70 10.54 9.11
C THR A 64 -0.40 10.83 10.59
N ARG A 65 -0.54 9.84 11.49
CA ARG A 65 -0.22 10.04 12.93
C ARG A 65 1.29 10.24 13.16
N ASN A 66 2.13 9.52 12.43
CA ASN A 66 3.59 9.59 12.59
C ASN A 66 4.19 10.82 11.90
N ALA A 67 3.58 11.30 10.82
CA ALA A 67 4.02 12.52 10.16
C ALA A 67 3.89 13.75 11.08
N ARG A 68 2.77 13.87 11.82
CA ARG A 68 2.54 15.01 12.72
C ARG A 68 3.49 15.01 13.93
N ALA A 69 3.81 13.82 14.47
CA ALA A 69 4.82 13.68 15.52
C ALA A 69 6.23 14.06 15.06
N TYR A 70 6.56 13.84 13.78
CA TYR A 70 7.83 14.27 13.19
C TYR A 70 7.88 15.80 12.99
N VAL A 71 6.79 16.44 12.56
CA VAL A 71 6.75 17.90 12.39
C VAL A 71 6.80 18.63 13.73
N ASP A 72 6.16 18.11 14.78
CA ASP A 72 6.23 18.70 16.13
C ASP A 72 7.64 18.58 16.74
N ALA A 73 8.36 17.50 16.46
CA ALA A 73 9.74 17.31 16.91
C ALA A 73 10.75 18.18 16.16
N VAL A 74 10.51 18.49 14.87
CA VAL A 74 11.38 19.35 14.04
C VAL A 74 11.06 20.84 14.19
N GLY A 75 9.83 21.20 14.56
CA GLY A 75 9.39 22.59 14.71
C GLY A 75 9.80 23.27 16.03
N SER A 76 10.41 22.55 16.97
CA SER A 76 10.86 23.10 18.26
C SER A 76 12.31 23.61 18.25
N ASP A 77 13.06 23.37 17.16
CA ASP A 77 14.38 23.98 16.92
C ASP A 77 14.20 25.32 16.20
N ASP A 78 13.77 26.36 16.93
CA ASP A 78 13.80 27.75 16.45
C ASP A 78 15.24 28.32 16.57
N PRO A 79 15.97 28.52 15.45
CA PRO A 79 17.32 29.06 15.49
C PRO A 79 17.36 30.57 15.73
N THR A 80 16.20 31.24 15.88
CA THR A 80 16.11 32.71 15.90
C THR A 80 16.03 33.34 17.28
N ARG A 81 16.25 32.58 18.39
CA ARG A 81 16.38 33.22 19.71
C ARG A 81 17.54 34.23 19.64
N PRO A 82 17.28 35.56 19.70
CA PRO A 82 18.35 36.54 19.67
C PRO A 82 19.17 36.30 20.93
N VAL A 83 20.42 35.91 20.78
CA VAL A 83 21.37 35.84 21.90
C VAL A 83 21.59 37.29 22.31
N ALA A 84 20.78 37.76 23.25
CA ALA A 84 21.02 38.99 24.00
C ALA A 84 22.36 38.80 24.73
N ARG A 85 23.45 39.17 24.07
CA ARG A 85 24.79 39.24 24.65
C ARG A 85 24.96 40.67 25.17
N THR A 86 24.71 40.81 26.47
CA THR A 86 25.29 41.74 27.45
C THR A 86 25.75 43.13 26.97
N PRO A 87 25.25 44.24 27.57
CA PRO A 87 25.89 45.54 27.46
C PRO A 87 27.19 45.52 28.30
N GLU A 88 28.31 45.78 27.63
CA GLU A 88 29.58 46.17 28.26
C GLU A 88 29.69 47.70 28.22
#